data_AF-A0A7G3B1H2-F1
#
_entry.id   AF-A0A7G3B1H2-F1
#
_cell.length_a   1.000
_cell.length_b   1.000
_cell.length_c   1.000
_cell.angle_alpha   90.00
_cell.angle_beta   90.00
_cell.angle_gamma   90.00
#
_symmetry.space_group_name_H-M   'P 1'
#
loop_
_entity.id
_entity.type
_entity.pdbx_description
1 polymer ?
#
loop_
_entity_poly.entity_id
_entity_poly.type
_entity_poly.pdbx_seq_one_letter_code
_entity_poly.pdbx_strand_id
1 'polypeptide(L)'
;MYSPADAFFALLVISAIVTNYPIIIRNIYRSYKDRTGKMRPFLEAIRPLMPLTGLFAISHFWMVFSINNIITLDPRMLFVCFGTIFSNISCRLIVAQMSDTRTDCWNSLLWLLLLVTGVSTFPFYSNFHVDFSANIELAIVYIITGISTVAHIHYGTCVVREMCHHFNIKCFQVREINRNTVKMKMN
;
A
#
# COMPACT_ATOMS: atom_id res chain seq x y z
N MET A 1 29.75 21.76 0.73
CA MET A 1 30.57 20.73 0.02
C MET A 1 29.67 19.51 -0.08
N TYR A 2 29.07 19.24 -1.24
CA TYR A 2 28.16 18.10 -1.40
C TYR A 2 28.94 16.80 -1.27
N SER A 3 28.50 15.92 -0.38
CA SER A 3 29.13 14.61 -0.22
C SER A 3 28.90 13.79 -1.50
N PRO A 4 29.85 12.96 -1.96
CA PRO A 4 29.65 12.09 -3.12
C PRO A 4 28.40 11.19 -2.96
N ALA A 5 27.99 10.90 -1.72
CA ALA A 5 26.75 10.18 -1.42
C ALA A 5 25.49 10.97 -1.85
N ASP A 6 25.45 12.28 -1.63
CA ASP A 6 24.30 13.12 -1.99
C ASP A 6 24.15 13.23 -3.51
N ALA A 7 25.29 13.33 -4.21
CA ALA A 7 25.32 13.35 -5.67
C ALA A 7 24.81 12.03 -6.27
N PHE A 8 25.21 10.89 -5.69
CA PHE A 8 24.73 9.57 -6.12
C PHE A 8 23.22 9.40 -5.87
N PHE A 9 22.74 9.81 -4.70
CA PHE A 9 21.31 9.78 -4.37
C PHE A 9 20.49 10.64 -5.36
N ALA A 10 20.95 11.87 -5.63
CA ALA A 10 20.30 12.75 -6.60
C ALA A 10 20.25 12.14 -8.00
N LEU A 11 21.36 11.53 -8.46
CA LEU A 11 21.43 10.84 -9.75
C LEU A 11 20.42 9.68 -9.85
N LEU A 12 20.30 8.86 -8.81
CA LEU A 12 19.34 7.75 -8.78
C LEU A 12 17.90 8.27 -8.82
N VAL A 13 17.56 9.30 -8.06
CA VAL A 13 16.21 9.86 -8.03
C VAL A 13 15.85 10.50 -9.37
N ILE A 14 16.76 11.30 -9.95
CA ILE A 14 16.52 11.98 -11.22
C ILE A 14 16.37 10.95 -12.35
N SER A 15 17.25 9.95 -12.43
CA SER A 15 17.16 8.92 -13.48
C SER A 15 15.88 8.09 -13.39
N ALA A 16 15.39 7.80 -12.19
CA ALA A 16 14.11 7.12 -11.98
C ALA A 16 12.91 7.97 -12.45
N ILE A 17 12.88 9.27 -12.12
CA ILE A 17 11.81 10.18 -12.53
C ILE A 17 11.81 10.36 -14.05
N VAL A 18 12.98 10.65 -14.62
CA VAL A 18 13.14 10.90 -16.06
C VAL A 18 12.77 9.67 -16.88
N THR A 19 12.94 8.47 -16.36
CA THR A 19 12.57 7.25 -17.10
C THR A 19 11.07 6.94 -16.96
N ASN A 20 10.53 6.98 -15.74
CA ASN A 20 9.14 6.56 -15.51
C ASN A 20 8.11 7.56 -16.04
N TYR A 21 8.31 8.85 -15.78
CA TYR A 21 7.29 9.88 -16.08
C TYR A 21 6.96 10.00 -17.59
N PRO A 22 7.94 10.10 -18.51
CA PRO A 22 7.63 10.20 -19.94
C PRO A 22 7.08 8.89 -20.52
N ILE A 23 7.49 7.72 -20.02
CA ILE A 23 6.94 6.43 -20.45
C ILE A 23 5.45 6.36 -20.07
N ILE A 24 5.10 6.76 -18.84
CA ILE A 24 3.70 6.79 -18.38
C ILE A 24 2.88 7.76 -19.23
N ILE A 25 3.36 8.99 -19.45
CA ILE A 25 2.65 9.99 -20.27
C ILE A 25 2.46 9.48 -21.70
N ARG A 26 3.50 8.92 -22.31
CA ARG A 26 3.44 8.38 -23.67
C ARG A 26 2.44 7.22 -23.76
N ASN A 27 2.42 6.33 -22.77
CA ASN A 27 1.49 5.20 -22.72
C ASN A 27 0.04 5.68 -22.57
N ILE A 28 -0.22 6.69 -21.73
CA ILE A 28 -1.53 7.32 -21.60
C ILE A 28 -1.93 7.98 -22.92
N TYR A 29 -1.07 8.82 -23.51
CA TYR A 29 -1.35 9.51 -24.77
C TYR A 29 -1.67 8.53 -25.90
N ARG A 30 -0.86 7.47 -26.06
CA ARG A 30 -1.09 6.43 -27.06
C ARG A 30 -2.40 5.67 -26.79
N SER A 31 -2.71 5.37 -25.53
CA SER A 31 -3.96 4.71 -25.14
C SER A 31 -5.21 5.54 -25.46
N TYR A 32 -5.14 6.88 -25.37
CA TYR A 32 -6.22 7.79 -25.74
C TYR A 32 -6.34 7.96 -27.26
N LYS A 33 -5.20 8.04 -27.97
CA LYS A 33 -5.15 8.18 -29.43
C LYS A 33 -5.66 6.93 -30.15
N ASP A 34 -5.18 5.76 -29.74
CA ASP A 34 -5.49 4.49 -30.38
C ASP A 34 -6.87 3.94 -29.93
N ARG A 35 -7.56 4.62 -28.99
CA ARG A 35 -8.81 4.20 -28.34
C ARG A 35 -8.81 2.75 -27.81
N THR A 36 -7.63 2.22 -27.54
CA THR A 36 -7.43 0.86 -27.03
C THR A 36 -7.64 0.76 -25.51
N GLY A 37 -7.68 1.91 -24.81
CA GLY A 37 -7.93 1.97 -23.37
C GLY A 37 -9.41 2.04 -22.99
N LYS A 38 -9.71 1.83 -21.70
CA LYS A 38 -11.06 1.91 -21.12
C LYS A 38 -11.74 3.29 -21.20
N MET A 39 -11.04 4.33 -21.69
CA MET A 39 -11.53 5.72 -21.84
C MET A 39 -12.30 6.23 -20.62
N ARG A 40 -11.87 5.84 -19.41
CA ARG A 40 -12.53 6.23 -18.16
C ARG A 40 -12.36 7.75 -17.99
N PRO A 41 -13.37 8.47 -17.46
CA PRO A 41 -13.22 9.87 -17.14
C PRO A 41 -12.08 10.07 -16.14
N PHE A 42 -11.37 11.20 -16.21
CA PHE A 42 -10.19 11.49 -15.37
C PHE A 42 -10.41 11.24 -13.88
N LEU A 43 -11.61 11.52 -13.37
CA LEU A 43 -11.97 11.25 -11.98
C LEU A 43 -11.94 9.76 -11.62
N GLU A 44 -12.37 8.89 -12.52
CA GLU A 44 -12.30 7.43 -12.32
C GLU A 44 -10.86 6.92 -12.46
N ALA A 45 -10.02 7.60 -13.26
CA ALA A 45 -8.60 7.29 -13.41
C ALA A 45 -7.75 7.74 -12.20
N ILE A 46 -8.14 8.83 -11.51
CA ILE A 46 -7.49 9.34 -10.29
C ILE A 46 -8.02 8.65 -9.03
N ARG A 47 -9.21 8.06 -9.08
CA ARG A 47 -9.79 7.24 -8.01
C ARG A 47 -8.80 6.34 -7.24
N PRO A 48 -7.91 5.57 -7.89
CA PRO A 48 -6.90 4.76 -7.20
C PRO A 48 -5.85 5.54 -6.41
N LEU A 49 -5.63 6.81 -6.76
CA LEU A 49 -4.70 7.70 -6.07
C LEU A 49 -5.28 8.24 -4.76
N MET A 50 -6.61 8.37 -4.66
CA MET A 50 -7.31 8.89 -3.48
C MET A 50 -7.01 8.17 -2.15
N PRO A 51 -7.04 6.81 -2.07
CA PRO A 51 -6.71 6.13 -0.82
C PRO A 51 -5.22 6.23 -0.46
N LEU A 52 -4.33 6.33 -1.47
CA LEU A 52 -2.90 6.51 -1.25
C LEU A 52 -2.60 7.90 -0.71
N THR A 53 -3.16 8.94 -1.32
CA THR A 53 -2.99 10.32 -0.84
C THR A 53 -3.63 10.52 0.53
N GLY A 54 -4.77 9.87 0.81
CA GLY A 54 -5.38 9.84 2.13
C GLY A 54 -4.46 9.25 3.20
N LEU A 55 -3.78 8.13 2.91
CA LEU A 55 -2.81 7.53 3.82
C LEU A 55 -1.63 8.47 4.10
N PHE A 56 -1.09 9.11 3.05
CA PHE A 56 -0.01 10.09 3.21
C PHE A 56 -0.46 11.31 4.03
N ALA A 57 -1.65 11.85 3.78
CA ALA A 57 -2.18 13.00 4.50
C ALA A 57 -2.42 12.67 5.98
N ILE A 58 -3.04 11.54 6.29
CA ILE A 58 -3.35 11.13 7.67
C ILE A 58 -2.06 10.80 8.44
N SER A 59 -1.12 10.06 7.83
CA SER A 59 0.17 9.76 8.47
C SER A 59 1.01 11.02 8.70
N HIS A 60 1.02 11.95 7.75
CA HIS A 60 1.70 13.23 7.93
C HIS A 60 1.05 14.08 9.01
N PHE A 61 -0.29 14.15 9.05
CA PHE A 61 -1.02 14.83 10.11
C PHE A 61 -0.72 14.24 11.48
N TRP A 62 -0.74 12.91 11.62
CA TRP A 62 -0.41 12.24 12.87
C TRP A 62 1.04 12.52 13.30
N MET A 63 1.98 12.54 12.35
CA MET A 63 3.39 12.85 12.62
C MET A 63 3.60 14.30 13.11
N VAL A 64 2.86 15.27 12.57
CA VAL A 64 3.01 16.69 12.93
C VAL A 64 2.30 17.03 14.24
N PHE A 65 1.15 16.42 14.52
CA PHE A 65 0.30 16.75 15.67
C PHE A 65 0.40 15.78 16.85
N SER A 66 1.25 14.75 16.78
CA SER A 66 1.47 13.84 17.91
C SER A 66 2.17 14.57 19.07
N ILE A 67 1.44 14.73 20.18
CA ILE A 67 1.89 15.44 21.39
C ILE A 67 3.01 14.67 22.11
N ASN A 68 2.99 13.33 22.05
CA ASN A 68 3.88 12.45 22.80
C ASN A 68 5.15 12.04 22.05
N ASN A 69 5.45 12.64 20.89
CA ASN A 69 6.70 12.37 20.16
C ASN A 69 6.93 10.84 19.97
N ILE A 70 5.90 10.11 19.53
CA ILE A 70 5.92 8.65 19.34
C ILE A 70 7.09 8.20 18.44
N ILE A 71 7.54 9.09 17.54
CA ILE A 71 8.72 8.92 16.68
C ILE A 71 10.02 8.74 17.46
N THR A 72 10.18 9.38 18.62
CA THR A 72 11.37 9.20 19.46
C THR A 72 11.32 7.95 20.32
N LEU A 73 10.13 7.39 20.56
CA LEU A 73 9.97 6.21 21.39
C LEU A 73 10.26 4.93 20.59
N ASP A 74 9.58 4.72 19.47
CA ASP A 74 9.78 3.55 18.61
C ASP A 74 9.37 3.81 17.15
N PRO A 75 10.26 4.43 16.35
CA PRO A 75 9.94 4.78 14.96
C PRO A 75 9.74 3.53 14.09
N ARG A 76 10.38 2.41 14.43
CA ARG A 76 10.33 1.16 13.66
C ARG A 76 8.91 0.61 13.54
N MET A 77 8.16 0.61 14.63
CA MET A 77 6.81 0.05 14.65
C MET A 77 5.83 0.91 13.85
N LEU A 78 5.98 2.24 13.88
CA LEU A 78 5.20 3.15 13.04
C LEU A 78 5.44 2.91 11.56
N PHE A 79 6.70 2.71 11.14
CA PHE A 79 7.00 2.36 9.75
C PHE A 79 6.38 1.03 9.32
N VAL A 80 6.40 0.02 10.20
CA VAL A 80 5.75 -1.28 9.94
C VAL A 80 4.22 -1.12 9.81
N CYS A 81 3.61 -0.31 10.68
CA CYS A 81 2.17 -0.03 10.63
C CYS A 81 1.78 0.65 9.31
N PHE A 82 2.41 1.78 8.98
CA PHE A 82 2.13 2.51 7.73
C PHE A 82 2.43 1.66 6.49
N GLY A 83 3.53 0.91 6.51
CA GLY A 83 3.87 -0.03 5.45
C GLY A 83 2.84 -1.13 5.26
N THR A 84 2.30 -1.68 6.34
CA THR A 84 1.27 -2.74 6.28
C THR A 84 -0.04 -2.21 5.70
N ILE A 85 -0.48 -1.03 6.12
CA ILE A 85 -1.70 -0.38 5.60
C ILE A 85 -1.50 -0.02 4.12
N PHE A 86 -0.36 0.54 3.75
CA PHE A 86 0.01 0.85 2.36
C PHE A 86 0.04 -0.40 1.48
N SER A 87 0.61 -1.51 1.97
CA SER A 87 0.62 -2.80 1.26
C SER A 87 -0.80 -3.33 1.02
N ASN A 88 -1.69 -3.22 2.01
CA ASN A 88 -3.09 -3.65 1.86
C ASN A 88 -3.85 -2.82 0.81
N ILE A 89 -3.69 -1.50 0.81
CA ILE A 89 -4.28 -0.62 -0.21
C ILE A 89 -3.71 -0.95 -1.60
N SER A 90 -2.39 -1.10 -1.71
CA SER A 90 -1.72 -1.39 -2.98
C SER A 90 -2.13 -2.74 -3.56
N CYS A 91 -2.27 -3.77 -2.74
CA CYS A 91 -2.74 -5.09 -3.17
C CYS A 91 -4.17 -5.02 -3.74
N ARG A 92 -5.09 -4.34 -3.04
CA ARG A 92 -6.46 -4.10 -3.53
C ARG A 92 -6.47 -3.35 -4.86
N LEU A 93 -5.61 -2.35 -4.99
CA LEU A 93 -5.48 -1.56 -6.21
C LEU A 93 -5.03 -2.41 -7.40
N ILE A 94 -3.97 -3.21 -7.23
CA ILE A 94 -3.44 -4.08 -8.29
C ILE A 94 -4.50 -5.09 -8.74
N VAL A 95 -5.19 -5.73 -7.78
CA VAL A 95 -6.25 -6.70 -8.10
C VAL A 95 -7.38 -6.04 -8.89
N ALA A 96 -7.86 -4.88 -8.43
CA ALA A 96 -8.93 -4.17 -9.12
C ALA A 96 -8.55 -3.71 -10.53
N GLN A 97 -7.28 -3.34 -10.74
CA GLN A 97 -6.76 -3.03 -12.07
C GLN A 97 -6.73 -4.26 -12.98
N MET A 98 -6.30 -5.41 -12.46
CA MET A 98 -6.21 -6.67 -13.22
C MET A 98 -7.59 -7.26 -13.55
N SER A 99 -8.57 -7.15 -12.65
CA SER A 99 -9.94 -7.65 -12.85
C SER A 99 -10.90 -6.64 -13.46
N ASP A 100 -10.44 -5.41 -13.76
CA ASP A 100 -11.27 -4.28 -14.19
C ASP A 100 -12.50 -4.03 -13.27
N THR A 101 -12.35 -4.36 -11.99
CA THR A 101 -13.36 -4.07 -10.98
C THR A 101 -13.17 -2.65 -10.47
N ARG A 102 -14.26 -2.01 -10.02
CA ARG A 102 -14.15 -0.65 -9.47
C ARG A 102 -13.41 -0.69 -8.14
N THR A 103 -12.42 0.19 -7.99
CA THR A 103 -11.75 0.43 -6.72
C THR A 103 -12.63 1.29 -5.81
N ASP A 104 -12.94 0.79 -4.63
CA ASP A 104 -13.57 1.60 -3.58
C ASP A 104 -12.62 2.74 -3.18
N CYS A 105 -13.10 3.98 -3.24
CA CYS A 105 -12.32 5.19 -2.91
C CYS A 105 -11.80 5.20 -1.47
N TRP A 106 -12.55 4.58 -0.56
CA TRP A 106 -12.33 4.68 0.87
C TRP A 106 -12.38 3.27 1.47
N ASN A 107 -11.21 2.73 1.81
CA ASN A 107 -11.11 1.41 2.40
C ASN A 107 -11.50 1.48 3.89
N SER A 108 -12.10 0.41 4.42
CA SER A 108 -12.39 0.26 5.86
C SER A 108 -11.13 0.44 6.74
N LEU A 109 -9.95 0.11 6.19
CA LEU A 109 -8.66 0.30 6.86
C LEU A 109 -8.23 1.77 6.98
N LEU A 110 -8.65 2.64 6.06
CA LEU A 110 -8.43 4.09 6.15
C LEU A 110 -9.29 4.72 7.24
N TRP A 111 -10.51 4.21 7.43
CA TRP A 111 -11.36 4.54 8.57
C TRP A 111 -10.71 4.15 9.90
N LEU A 112 -10.07 2.99 9.92
CA LEU A 112 -9.35 2.49 11.09
C LEU A 112 -8.13 3.37 11.45
N LEU A 113 -7.36 3.77 10.43
CA LEU A 113 -6.25 4.72 10.61
C LEU A 113 -6.74 6.10 11.08
N LEU A 114 -7.82 6.60 10.49
CA LEU A 114 -8.43 7.88 10.86
C LEU A 114 -8.96 7.88 12.30
N LEU A 115 -9.53 6.75 12.76
CA LEU A 115 -9.94 6.57 14.15
C LEU A 115 -8.74 6.62 15.10
N VAL A 116 -7.64 5.95 14.77
CA VAL A 116 -6.43 5.95 15.61
C VAL A 116 -5.76 7.32 15.66
N THR A 117 -5.61 7.98 14.51
CA THR A 117 -5.11 9.36 14.47
C THR A 117 -6.04 10.31 15.21
N GLY A 118 -7.37 10.14 15.08
CA GLY A 118 -8.35 10.89 15.86
C GLY A 118 -8.14 10.69 17.37
N VAL A 119 -8.11 9.44 17.83
CA VAL A 119 -7.92 9.11 19.26
C VAL A 119 -6.58 9.61 19.81
N SER A 120 -5.50 9.50 19.04
CA SER A 120 -4.15 9.92 19.45
C SER A 120 -3.92 11.44 19.37
N THR A 121 -4.66 12.14 18.50
CA THR A 121 -4.50 13.59 18.25
C THR A 121 -5.66 14.42 18.78
N PHE A 122 -6.65 13.82 19.45
CA PHE A 122 -7.86 14.53 19.88
C PHE A 122 -7.48 15.73 20.78
N PRO A 123 -7.71 16.98 20.33
CA PRO A 123 -7.24 18.19 21.01
C PRO A 123 -7.93 18.45 22.36
N PHE A 124 -8.88 17.60 22.74
CA PHE A 124 -9.54 17.64 24.04
C PHE A 124 -8.65 17.11 25.18
N TYR A 125 -7.65 16.27 24.88
CA TYR A 125 -6.77 15.69 25.90
C TYR A 125 -5.79 16.70 26.50
N SER A 126 -5.38 17.74 25.76
CA SER A 126 -4.54 18.82 26.30
C SER A 126 -5.27 19.70 27.33
N ASN A 127 -6.61 19.71 27.33
CA ASN A 127 -7.41 20.46 28.28
C ASN A 127 -7.74 19.67 29.56
N PHE A 128 -7.52 18.36 29.59
CA PHE A 128 -8.02 17.49 30.67
C PHE A 128 -6.94 16.93 31.61
N HIS A 129 -5.66 17.34 31.47
CA HIS A 129 -4.57 16.94 32.39
C HIS A 129 -4.51 15.40 32.65
N VAL A 130 -4.76 14.60 31.61
CA VAL A 130 -4.58 13.15 31.70
C VAL A 130 -3.21 12.82 31.15
N ASP A 131 -2.31 12.41 32.04
CA ASP A 131 -1.00 11.89 31.67
C ASP A 131 -1.17 10.55 30.95
N PHE A 132 -1.39 10.59 29.64
CA PHE A 132 -1.29 9.41 28.80
C PHE A 132 0.17 8.96 28.81
N SER A 133 0.45 7.94 29.61
CA SER A 133 1.76 7.28 29.60
C SER A 133 2.07 6.81 28.17
N ALA A 134 3.24 7.17 27.67
CA ALA A 134 3.72 6.83 26.32
C ALA A 134 3.62 5.32 25.99
N ASN A 135 3.61 4.47 27.02
CA ASN A 135 3.41 3.02 26.91
C ASN A 135 2.01 2.62 26.41
N ILE A 136 0.97 3.38 26.75
CA ILE A 136 -0.42 3.09 26.36
C ILE A 136 -0.63 3.44 24.88
N GLU A 137 -0.11 4.58 24.43
CA GLU A 137 -0.13 4.94 23.01
C GLU A 137 0.64 3.91 22.17
N LEU A 138 1.80 3.49 22.64
CA LEU A 138 2.59 2.44 22.01
C LEU A 138 1.79 1.12 21.93
N ALA A 139 1.16 0.68 23.03
CA ALA A 139 0.35 -0.53 23.05
C ALA A 139 -0.81 -0.48 22.03
N ILE A 140 -1.48 0.68 21.87
CA ILE A 140 -2.52 0.88 20.87
C ILE A 140 -1.96 0.72 19.45
N VAL A 141 -0.77 1.30 19.17
CA VAL A 141 -0.08 1.14 17.88
C VAL A 141 0.29 -0.32 17.62
N TYR A 142 0.73 -1.07 18.64
CA TYR A 142 1.02 -2.50 18.50
C TYR A 142 -0.22 -3.33 18.17
N ILE A 143 -1.31 -3.12 18.91
CA ILE A 143 -2.57 -3.83 18.69
C ILE A 143 -3.10 -3.55 17.28
N ILE A 144 -3.10 -2.29 16.85
CA ILE A 144 -3.63 -1.93 15.54
C ILE A 144 -2.78 -2.47 14.40
N THR A 145 -1.46 -2.48 14.57
CA THR A 145 -0.55 -3.06 13.58
C THR A 145 -0.79 -4.57 13.48
N GLY A 146 -1.01 -5.25 14.60
CA GLY A 146 -1.38 -6.67 14.63
C GLY A 146 -2.69 -6.94 13.87
N ILE A 147 -3.75 -6.19 14.18
CA ILE A 147 -5.05 -6.32 13.51
C ILE A 147 -4.92 -6.04 12.00
N SER A 148 -4.20 -4.98 11.62
CA SER A 148 -3.96 -4.61 10.22
C SER A 148 -3.20 -5.70 9.47
N THR A 149 -2.22 -6.33 10.11
CA THR A 149 -1.43 -7.43 9.56
C THR A 149 -2.31 -8.66 9.31
N VAL A 150 -3.11 -9.06 10.30
CA VAL A 150 -4.04 -10.19 10.15
C VAL A 150 -5.06 -9.91 9.04
N ALA A 151 -5.61 -8.70 8.97
CA ALA A 151 -6.53 -8.30 7.92
C ALA A 151 -5.88 -8.32 6.52
N HIS A 152 -4.61 -7.91 6.41
CA HIS A 152 -3.85 -7.97 5.16
C HIS A 152 -3.61 -9.41 4.69
N ILE A 153 -3.19 -10.28 5.61
CA ILE A 153 -2.97 -11.71 5.32
C ILE A 153 -4.29 -12.37 4.92
N HIS A 154 -5.37 -12.13 5.67
CA HIS A 154 -6.67 -12.69 5.36
C HIS A 154 -7.15 -12.27 3.96
N TYR A 155 -7.12 -10.97 3.67
CA TYR A 155 -7.47 -10.46 2.33
C TYR A 155 -6.62 -11.10 1.23
N GLY A 156 -5.29 -11.16 1.42
CA GLY A 156 -4.38 -11.78 0.46
C GLY A 156 -4.70 -13.25 0.20
N THR A 157 -4.94 -14.04 1.25
CA THR A 157 -5.30 -15.46 1.11
C THR A 157 -6.63 -15.66 0.39
N CYS A 158 -7.64 -14.83 0.67
CA CYS A 158 -8.93 -14.89 0.00
C CYS A 158 -8.78 -14.60 -1.51
N VAL A 159 -8.09 -13.51 -1.87
CA VAL A 159 -7.87 -13.15 -3.29
C VAL A 159 -7.13 -14.25 -4.05
N VAL A 160 -6.07 -14.80 -3.47
CA VAL A 160 -5.31 -15.89 -4.11
C VAL A 160 -6.22 -17.10 -4.32
N ARG A 161 -7.04 -17.47 -3.33
CA ARG A 161 -7.96 -18.61 -3.45
C ARG A 161 -8.99 -18.41 -4.58
N GLU A 162 -9.60 -17.23 -4.65
CA GLU A 162 -10.55 -16.89 -5.71
C GLU A 162 -9.89 -16.89 -7.09
N MET A 163 -8.67 -16.36 -7.20
CA MET A 163 -7.88 -16.39 -8.44
C MET A 163 -7.57 -17.83 -8.87
N CYS A 164 -7.06 -18.66 -7.97
CA CYS A 164 -6.75 -20.06 -8.24
C CYS A 164 -8.02 -20.84 -8.67
N HIS A 165 -9.18 -20.54 -8.06
CA HIS A 165 -10.47 -21.13 -8.45
C HIS A 165 -10.93 -20.65 -9.83
N HIS A 166 -10.87 -19.34 -10.09
CA HIS A 166 -11.26 -18.75 -11.38
C HIS A 166 -10.44 -19.29 -12.55
N PHE A 167 -9.13 -19.42 -12.38
CA PHE A 167 -8.22 -19.96 -13.40
C PHE A 167 -8.17 -21.50 -13.42
N ASN A 168 -8.83 -22.17 -12.47
CA ASN A 168 -8.76 -23.62 -12.29
C ASN A 168 -7.32 -24.14 -12.13
N ILE A 169 -6.43 -23.34 -11.53
CA ILE A 169 -5.02 -23.68 -11.29
C ILE A 169 -4.82 -23.89 -9.80
N LYS A 170 -4.22 -25.02 -9.42
CA LYS A 170 -3.81 -25.26 -8.03
C LYS A 170 -2.46 -24.60 -7.80
N CYS A 171 -2.48 -23.36 -7.31
CA CYS A 171 -1.29 -22.52 -7.17
C CYS A 171 -0.17 -23.13 -6.31
N PHE A 172 -0.48 -24.05 -5.39
CA PHE A 172 0.50 -24.73 -4.54
C PHE A 172 0.74 -26.21 -4.90
N GLN A 173 0.21 -26.69 -6.02
CA GLN A 173 0.49 -28.06 -6.47
C GLN A 173 1.70 -28.06 -7.41
N VAL A 174 2.90 -28.35 -6.87
CA VAL A 174 4.07 -28.66 -7.70
C VAL A 174 3.78 -29.96 -8.45
N ARG A 175 3.66 -29.86 -9.78
CA ARG A 175 3.50 -31.04 -10.64
C ARG A 175 4.87 -31.68 -10.79
N GLU A 176 5.04 -32.89 -10.27
CA GLU A 176 6.19 -33.76 -10.57
C GLU A 176 6.29 -33.91 -12.09
N ILE A 177 7.32 -33.32 -12.70
CA ILE A 177 7.62 -33.51 -14.12
C ILE A 177 8.22 -34.91 -14.23
N ASN A 178 7.43 -35.89 -14.68
CA ASN A 178 7.93 -37.22 -14.98
C ASN A 178 8.92 -37.11 -16.15
N ARG A 179 10.23 -37.15 -15.86
CA ARG A 179 11.32 -37.03 -16.84
C ARG A 179 11.30 -38.12 -17.92
N ASN A 180 10.58 -39.22 -17.73
CA ASN A 180 10.59 -40.34 -18.66
C ASN A 180 9.79 -40.06 -19.95
N THR A 181 8.80 -39.15 -19.92
CA THR A 181 8.05 -38.74 -21.12
C THR A 181 8.77 -37.69 -21.98
N VAL A 182 9.73 -36.94 -21.41
CA VAL A 182 10.48 -35.92 -22.18
C VAL A 182 11.52 -36.58 -23.10
N LYS A 183 12.12 -37.70 -22.69
CA LYS A 183 13.07 -38.45 -23.52
C LYS A 183 12.45 -39.07 -24.78
N MET A 184 11.14 -39.35 -24.79
CA MET A 184 10.45 -39.96 -25.93
C MET A 184 10.01 -38.95 -27.00
N LYS A 185 10.06 -37.64 -26.72
CA LYS A 185 9.67 -36.58 -27.69
C LYS A 185 10.88 -35.95 -28.39
N MET A 186 12.08 -36.43 -28.07
CA MET A 186 13.37 -35.91 -28.52
C MET A 186 14.19 -36.97 -29.27
N ASN A 187 13.58 -38.12 -29.56
CA ASN A 187 14.02 -39.17 -30.47
C ASN A 187 12.92 -39.36 -31.54
#